data_AF-A0A328Q4A4-F1
#
_entry.id   AF-A0A328Q4A4-F1
#
_cell.length_a   1.000
_cell.length_b   1.000
_cell.length_c   1.000
_cell.angle_alpha   90.00
_cell.angle_beta   90.00
_cell.angle_gamma   90.00
#
_symmetry.space_group_name_H-M   'P 1'
#
loop_
_entity.id
_entity.type
_entity.pdbx_description
1 polymer ?
#
loop_
_entity_poly.entity_id
_entity_poly.type
_entity_poly.pdbx_seq_one_letter_code
_entity_poly.pdbx_strand_id
1 'polypeptide(L)' 'ITAALHTPEGAIIYANDFKFDNHQMVSPPPDYRRFRELGKKGVKVAIMDTTNIKEKQQSKTHSEKIARDLLKDVLK' A
#
# COMPACT_ATOMS: atom_id res chain seq x y z
N ILE A 1 -7.14 1.11 -2.55
CA ILE A 1 -8.25 0.60 -1.71
C ILE A 1 -7.90 -0.83 -1.33
N THR A 2 -8.03 -1.21 -0.06
CA THR A 2 -7.76 -2.59 0.38
C THR A 2 -9.06 -3.23 0.80
N ALA A 3 -9.40 -4.37 0.20
CA ALA A 3 -10.64 -5.08 0.49
C ALA A 3 -10.51 -5.89 1.78
N ALA A 4 -11.55 -5.87 2.60
CA ALA A 4 -11.64 -6.66 3.83
C ALA A 4 -12.97 -7.43 3.84
N LEU A 5 -12.89 -8.77 3.84
CA LEU A 5 -14.03 -9.66 4.01
C LEU A 5 -14.09 -10.06 5.49
N HIS A 6 -15.17 -9.69 6.16
CA HIS A 6 -15.38 -10.01 7.57
C HIS A 6 -16.09 -11.37 7.70
N THR A 7 -15.51 -12.29 8.48
CA THR A 7 -16.10 -13.59 8.81
C THR A 7 -16.15 -13.80 10.33
N PRO A 8 -16.93 -14.78 10.83
CA PRO A 8 -16.92 -15.13 12.25
C PRO A 8 -15.54 -15.52 12.81
N GLU A 9 -14.63 -16.01 11.97
CA GLU A 9 -13.28 -16.44 12.37
C GLU A 9 -12.23 -15.32 12.30
N GLY A 10 -12.60 -14.14 11.81
CA GLY A 10 -11.73 -12.99 11.63
C GLY A 10 -11.78 -12.41 10.22
N ALA A 11 -11.11 -11.27 10.01
CA ALA A 11 -11.09 -10.65 8.69
C ALA A 11 -10.13 -11.36 7.73
N ILE A 12 -10.53 -11.50 6.46
CA ILE A 12 -9.66 -11.83 5.34
C ILE A 12 -9.35 -10.52 4.61
N ILE A 13 -8.07 -10.17 4.53
CA ILE A 13 -7.61 -8.98 3.82
C ILE A 13 -7.08 -9.38 2.46
N TYR A 14 -7.53 -8.71 1.40
CA TYR A 14 -6.92 -8.79 0.08
C TYR A 14 -6.31 -7.44 -0.28
N ALA A 15 -4.98 -7.37 -0.18
CA ALA A 15 -4.23 -6.13 -0.32
C ALA A 15 -4.39 -5.49 -1.70
N ASN A 16 -4.63 -6.31 -2.74
CA ASN A 16 -4.49 -5.95 -4.14
C ASN A 16 -3.08 -5.38 -4.43
N ASP A 17 -2.88 -4.79 -5.61
CA ASP A 17 -1.66 -4.06 -5.92
C ASP A 17 -1.58 -2.77 -5.10
N PHE A 18 -0.47 -2.56 -4.38
CA PHE A 18 -0.35 -1.43 -3.45
C PHE A 18 1.11 -1.01 -3.22
N LYS A 19 1.27 0.24 -2.74
CA LYS A 19 2.49 0.73 -2.11
C LYS A 19 2.14 1.68 -0.96
N PHE A 20 3.09 1.94 -0.07
CA PHE A 20 2.91 2.88 1.04
C PHE A 20 3.36 4.31 0.71
N ASP A 21 2.74 4.93 -0.28
CA ASP A 21 3.09 6.29 -0.74
C ASP A 21 2.14 7.35 -0.15
N ASN A 22 2.71 8.36 0.53
CA ASN A 22 1.94 9.44 1.15
C ASN A 22 1.66 10.61 0.20
N HIS A 23 2.22 10.61 -1.01
CA HIS A 23 2.10 11.69 -1.99
C HIS A 23 1.54 11.19 -3.32
N GLN A 24 0.67 10.18 -3.27
CA GLN A 24 -0.05 9.67 -4.44
C GLN A 24 -0.85 10.79 -5.10
N MET A 25 -0.88 10.78 -6.44
CA MET A 25 -1.61 11.80 -7.21
C MET A 25 -3.02 11.37 -7.56
N VAL A 26 -3.20 10.10 -7.92
CA VAL A 26 -4.47 9.58 -8.45
C VAL A 26 -5.41 9.09 -7.35
N SER A 27 -4.85 8.67 -6.20
CA SER A 27 -5.63 8.12 -5.10
C SER A 27 -5.21 8.73 -3.75
N PRO A 28 -6.11 8.78 -2.75
CA PRO A 28 -5.74 9.21 -1.40
C PRO A 28 -4.61 8.35 -0.82
N PRO A 29 -3.74 8.91 0.04
CA PRO A 29 -2.74 8.15 0.77
C PRO A 29 -3.32 6.92 1.49
N PRO A 30 -2.51 5.87 1.73
CA PRO A 30 -2.94 4.71 2.52
C PRO A 30 -3.55 5.11 3.87
N ASP A 31 -4.71 4.54 4.20
CA ASP A 31 -5.36 4.77 5.50
C ASP A 31 -4.73 3.89 6.59
N TYR A 32 -3.61 4.37 7.14
CA TYR A 32 -2.91 3.69 8.24
C TYR A 32 -3.74 3.52 9.50
N ARG A 33 -4.70 4.43 9.76
CA ARG A 33 -5.57 4.32 10.93
C ARG A 33 -6.50 3.13 10.76
N ARG A 34 -7.13 2.99 9.59
CA ARG A 34 -8.00 1.86 9.27
C ARG A 34 -7.26 0.52 9.31
N PHE A 35 -6.01 0.46 8.84
CA PHE A 35 -5.19 -0.75 8.96
C PHE A 35 -4.94 -1.15 10.41
N ARG A 36 -4.61 -0.20 11.30
CA ARG A 36 -4.45 -0.48 12.73
C ARG A 36 -5.74 -0.97 13.38
N GLU A 37 -6.88 -0.38 13.03
CA GLU A 37 -8.19 -0.83 13.51
C GLU A 37 -8.50 -2.26 13.06
N LEU A 38 -8.22 -2.60 11.80
CA LEU A 38 -8.39 -3.96 11.28
C LEU A 38 -7.51 -4.96 12.02
N GLY A 39 -6.23 -4.63 12.23
CA GLY A 39 -5.31 -5.48 12.99
C GLY A 39 -5.81 -5.74 14.41
N LYS A 40 -6.33 -4.71 15.10
CA LYS A 40 -6.92 -4.84 16.44
C LYS A 40 -8.20 -5.69 16.48
N LYS A 41 -9.00 -5.68 15.41
CA LYS A 41 -10.23 -6.47 15.28
C LYS A 41 -9.98 -7.96 14.97
N GLY A 42 -8.74 -8.33 14.62
CA GLY A 42 -8.36 -9.70 14.27
C GLY A 42 -8.44 -9.96 12.77
N VAL A 43 -7.27 -10.20 12.17
CA VAL A 43 -7.12 -10.64 10.78
C VAL A 43 -6.72 -12.11 10.78
N LYS A 44 -7.55 -12.94 10.16
CA LYS A 44 -7.33 -14.39 10.03
C LYS A 44 -6.37 -14.71 8.88
N VAL A 45 -6.53 -14.01 7.75
CA VAL A 45 -5.73 -14.19 6.53
C VAL A 45 -5.44 -12.83 5.92
N ALA A 46 -4.20 -12.64 5.44
CA ALA A 46 -3.83 -11.52 4.59
C ALA A 46 -3.22 -12.05 3.29
N ILE A 47 -3.86 -11.75 2.17
CA ILE A 47 -3.37 -12.04 0.82
C ILE A 47 -2.67 -10.78 0.32
N MET A 48 -1.36 -10.89 0.11
CA MET A 48 -0.46 -9.76 -0.09
C MET A 48 0.03 -9.69 -1.54
N ASP A 49 0.26 -8.47 -2.04
CA ASP A 49 1.05 -8.26 -3.26
C ASP A 49 2.51 -8.70 -3.05
N THR A 50 3.07 -9.28 -4.10
CA THR A 50 4.44 -9.81 -4.13
C THR A 50 5.24 -9.29 -5.33
N THR A 51 4.69 -8.34 -6.10
CA THR A 51 5.31 -7.81 -7.32
C THR A 51 6.76 -7.38 -7.10
N ASN A 52 7.05 -6.71 -5.97
CA ASN A 52 8.40 -6.22 -5.64
C ASN A 52 9.11 -7.03 -4.54
N ILE A 53 8.66 -8.25 -4.22
CA ILE A 53 9.19 -8.99 -3.05
C ILE A 53 10.66 -9.42 -3.17
N LYS A 54 11.18 -9.50 -4.41
CA LYS A 54 12.58 -9.87 -4.67
C LYS A 54 13.54 -8.68 -4.62
N GLU A 55 13.02 -7.45 -4.51
CA GLU A 55 13.84 -6.25 -4.42
C GLU A 55 14.55 -6.22 -3.05
N LYS A 56 15.88 -6.13 -3.07
CA LYS A 56 16.72 -6.20 -1.87
C LYS A 56 17.48 -4.91 -1.60
N GLN A 57 17.69 -4.08 -2.62
CA GLN A 57 18.46 -2.84 -2.51
C GLN A 57 17.56 -1.68 -2.10
N GLN A 58 16.25 -1.80 -2.34
CA GLN A 58 15.27 -0.79 -2.02
C GLN A 58 14.27 -1.31 -0.98
N SER A 59 14.30 -0.72 0.22
CA SER A 59 13.39 -1.07 1.33
C SER A 59 11.95 -0.59 1.11
N LYS A 60 11.76 0.43 0.27
CA LYS A 60 10.46 1.02 -0.03
C LYS A 60 10.43 1.59 -1.44
N THR A 61 9.40 1.26 -2.21
CA THR A 61 9.13 1.85 -3.53
C THR A 61 9.10 3.38 -3.46
N HIS A 62 9.78 4.02 -4.41
CA HIS A 62 9.85 5.48 -4.49
C HIS A 62 8.47 6.12 -4.61
N SER A 63 8.31 7.29 -4.00
CA SER A 63 7.08 8.07 -4.08
C SER A 63 6.90 8.63 -5.49
N GLU A 64 5.64 8.75 -5.95
CA GLU A 64 5.26 9.49 -7.16
C GLU A 64 5.79 10.92 -7.17
N LYS A 65 5.99 11.51 -5.98
CA LYS A 65 6.64 12.81 -5.85
C LYS A 65 8.02 12.83 -6.50
N ILE A 66 8.86 11.81 -6.26
CA ILE A 66 10.21 11.74 -6.82
C ILE A 66 10.15 11.65 -8.35
N ALA A 67 9.30 10.76 -8.88
CA ALA A 67 9.12 10.61 -10.31
C ALA A 67 8.67 11.93 -10.98
N ARG A 68 7.74 12.64 -10.35
CA ARG A 68 7.26 13.95 -10.82
C ARG A 68 8.36 15.02 -10.77
N ASP A 69 9.14 15.08 -9.69
CA ASP A 69 10.19 16.08 -9.54
C ASP A 69 11.31 15.85 -10.57
N LEU A 70 11.69 14.58 -10.81
CA LEU A 70 12.62 14.20 -11.90
C LEU A 70 12.08 14.60 -13.28
N LEU A 71 10.81 14.31 -13.56
CA LEU A 71 10.19 14.67 -14.84
C LEU A 71 10.20 16.19 -15.06
N LYS A 72 9.87 16.97 -14.03
CA LYS A 72 9.91 18.44 -14.08
C LYS A 72 11.31 18.98 -14.33
N ASP A 73 12.34 18.31 -13.84
CA ASP A 73 13.71 18.76 -14.03
C ASP A 73 14.20 18.49 -15.46
N VAL A 74 13.85 17.32 -16.01
CA VAL A 74 14.20 16.93 -17.39
C VAL A 74 13.49 17.80 -18.44
N LEU A 75 12.28 18.27 -18.16
CA LEU A 75 11.47 19.06 -19.11
C LEU A 75 11.74 20.58 -19.07
N LYS A 76 12.66 21.05 -18.22
CA LYS A 76 13.15 22.44 -18.29
C LYS A 76 14.06 22.63 -19.49
#